data_AF-A0A0Q8JGJ9-F1
#
_entry.id   AF-A0A0Q8JGJ9-F1
#
_cell.length_a   1.000
_cell.length_b   1.000
_cell.length_c   1.000
_cell.angle_alpha   90.00
_cell.angle_beta   90.00
_cell.angle_gamma   90.00
#
_symmetry.space_group_name_H-M   'P 1'
#
loop_
_entity.id
_entity.type
_entity.pdbx_description
1 polymer ?
#
loop_
_entity_poly.entity_id
_entity_poly.type
_entity_poly.pdbx_seq_one_letter_code
_entity_poly.pdbx_strand_id
1 'polypeptide(L)'
;MSEHHRNFGNITRSLTKFEVDIHDMLEHDDTIALAPEDLEAAGNLSRICWAVVAMLCGAAGVDLPTEPDWDDILADINATLDKQ
;
A
#
# COMPACT_ATOMS: atom_id res chain seq x y z
N MET A 1 21.33 26.58 13.71
CA MET A 1 20.36 25.89 12.85
C MET A 1 19.89 24.67 13.61
N SER A 2 18.61 24.60 13.99
CA SER A 2 18.08 23.48 14.79
C SER A 2 17.77 22.32 13.86
N GLU A 3 18.59 21.26 13.90
CA GLU A 3 18.28 19.98 13.28
C GLU A 3 17.05 19.38 13.97
N HIS A 4 15.89 19.48 13.33
CA HIS A 4 14.73 18.71 13.72
C HIS A 4 15.02 17.22 13.43
N HIS A 5 15.54 16.51 14.43
CA HIS A 5 15.54 15.05 14.48
C HIS A 5 14.08 14.59 14.38
N ARG A 6 13.62 14.29 13.17
CA ARG A 6 12.30 13.70 12.94
C ARG A 6 12.30 12.35 13.66
N ASN A 7 11.49 12.23 14.71
CA ASN A 7 11.40 11.01 15.50
C ASN A 7 10.57 9.96 14.74
N PHE A 8 11.25 9.17 13.92
CA PHE A 8 10.64 8.10 13.13
C PHE A 8 10.10 6.95 13.98
N GLY A 9 10.46 6.83 15.27
CA GLY A 9 10.00 5.73 16.12
C GLY A 9 8.47 5.67 16.30
N ASN A 10 7.79 6.83 16.28
CA ASN A 10 6.33 6.88 16.28
C ASN A 10 5.73 6.43 14.94
N ILE A 11 6.42 6.73 13.84
CA ILE A 11 6.00 6.32 12.48
C ILE A 11 6.18 4.80 12.34
N THR A 12 7.28 4.23 12.83
CA THR A 12 7.53 2.79 12.80
C THR A 12 6.42 2.02 13.54
N ARG A 13 6.00 2.50 14.71
CA ARG A 13 4.89 1.87 15.46
C ARG A 13 3.57 1.92 14.70
N SER A 14 3.26 3.04 14.04
CA SER A 14 2.06 3.17 13.23
C SER A 14 2.10 2.29 11.98
N LEU A 15 3.27 2.15 11.34
CA LEU A 15 3.46 1.28 10.18
C LEU A 15 3.38 -0.19 10.54
N THR A 16 3.96 -0.63 11.67
CA THR A 16 3.84 -2.01 12.14
C THR A 16 2.39 -2.34 12.50
N LYS A 17 1.67 -1.41 13.13
CA LYS A 17 0.24 -1.61 13.39
C LYS A 17 -0.55 -1.70 12.08
N PHE A 18 -0.23 -0.84 11.13
CA PHE A 18 -0.85 -0.84 9.81
C PHE A 18 -0.60 -2.14 9.02
N GLU A 19 0.63 -2.66 9.07
CA GLU A 19 1.00 -3.97 8.52
C GLU A 19 0.21 -5.11 9.17
N VAL A 20 0.09 -5.12 10.50
CA VAL A 20 -0.74 -6.11 11.23
C VAL A 20 -2.21 -5.99 10.86
N ASP A 21 -2.76 -4.77 10.83
CA ASP A 21 -4.17 -4.54 10.49
C ASP A 21 -4.47 -4.99 9.04
N ILE A 22 -3.53 -4.79 8.10
CA ILE A 22 -3.63 -5.34 6.74
C ILE A 22 -3.53 -6.86 6.75
N HIS A 23 -2.56 -7.44 7.47
CA HIS A 23 -2.41 -8.88 7.52
C HIS A 23 -3.64 -9.57 8.11
N ASP A 24 -4.22 -9.02 9.17
CA ASP A 24 -5.49 -9.51 9.76
C ASP A 24 -6.67 -9.32 8.78
N MET A 25 -6.71 -8.22 8.03
CA MET A 25 -7.71 -8.01 6.96
C MET A 25 -7.54 -8.98 5.80
N LEU A 26 -6.29 -9.31 5.43
CA LEU A 26 -5.95 -10.24 4.35
C LEU A 26 -5.99 -11.71 4.78
N GLU A 27 -5.94 -12.02 6.09
CA GLU A 27 -6.15 -13.38 6.63
C GLU A 27 -7.57 -13.91 6.41
N HIS A 28 -8.48 -13.06 5.93
CA HIS A 28 -9.77 -13.49 5.40
C HIS A 28 -9.57 -14.14 4.03
N ASP A 29 -9.45 -15.46 4.04
CA ASP A 29 -9.57 -16.40 2.93
C ASP A 29 -9.02 -15.85 1.60
N ASP A 30 -7.74 -16.10 1.35
CA ASP A 30 -6.95 -15.70 0.16
C ASP A 30 -7.60 -16.03 -1.21
N THR A 31 -8.77 -16.69 -1.19
CA THR A 31 -9.60 -17.09 -2.33
C THR A 31 -10.82 -16.19 -2.56
N ILE A 32 -11.19 -15.32 -1.61
CA ILE A 32 -12.38 -14.49 -1.70
C ILE A 32 -12.06 -13.20 -2.46
N ALA A 33 -12.80 -12.99 -3.56
CA ALA A 33 -12.80 -11.72 -4.24
C ALA A 33 -13.25 -10.60 -3.28
N LEU A 34 -12.48 -9.53 -3.21
CA LEU A 34 -12.76 -8.34 -2.43
C LEU A 34 -14.08 -7.69 -2.87
N ALA A 35 -14.86 -7.19 -1.90
CA ALA A 35 -16.01 -6.36 -2.18
C ALA A 35 -15.57 -5.04 -2.85
N PRO A 36 -16.46 -4.36 -3.60
CA PRO A 36 -16.11 -3.11 -4.29
C PRO A 36 -15.51 -2.04 -3.37
N GLU A 37 -16.03 -1.90 -2.15
CA GLU A 37 -15.52 -0.97 -1.14
C GLU A 37 -14.10 -1.32 -0.66
N ASP A 38 -13.79 -2.61 -0.56
CA ASP A 38 -12.47 -3.09 -0.15
C ASP A 38 -11.45 -2.94 -1.29
N LEU A 39 -11.88 -3.12 -2.55
CA LEU A 39 -11.07 -2.81 -3.73
C LEU A 39 -10.71 -1.32 -3.78
N GLU A 40 -11.68 -0.43 -3.52
CA GLU A 40 -11.43 1.01 -3.47
C GLU A 40 -10.43 1.35 -2.36
N ALA A 41 -10.59 0.75 -1.17
CA ALA A 41 -9.67 0.92 -0.05
C ALA A 41 -8.25 0.43 -0.40
N ALA A 42 -8.12 -0.75 -1.03
CA ALA A 42 -6.86 -1.32 -1.48
C ALA A 42 -6.18 -0.44 -2.55
N GLY A 43 -6.94 0.11 -3.50
CA GLY A 43 -6.43 1.02 -4.52
C GLY A 43 -5.91 2.32 -3.92
N ASN A 44 -6.67 2.92 -2.99
CA ASN A 44 -6.26 4.13 -2.28
C ASN A 44 -4.99 3.90 -1.46
N LEU A 45 -4.90 2.75 -0.79
CA LEU A 45 -3.70 2.39 -0.06
C LEU A 45 -2.49 2.23 -0.97
N SER A 46 -2.64 1.50 -2.08
CA SER A 46 -1.54 1.25 -3.03
C SER A 46 -0.94 2.56 -3.54
N ARG A 47 -1.79 3.55 -3.86
CA ARG A 47 -1.37 4.92 -4.24
C ARG A 47 -0.64 5.65 -3.11
N ILE A 48 -1.12 5.56 -1.87
CA ILE A 48 -0.46 6.18 -0.71
C ILE A 48 0.94 5.58 -0.52
N CYS A 49 1.06 4.26 -0.57
CA CYS A 49 2.33 3.55 -0.49
C CYS A 49 3.27 3.97 -1.63
N TRP A 50 2.77 4.03 -2.86
CA TRP A 50 3.54 4.51 -4.01
C TRP A 50 4.04 5.94 -3.82
N ALA A 51 3.21 6.86 -3.35
CA ALA A 51 3.60 8.24 -3.08
C ALA A 51 4.72 8.34 -2.03
N VAL A 52 4.69 7.49 -0.99
CA VAL A 52 5.77 7.40 -0.01
C VAL A 52 7.06 6.89 -0.64
N VAL A 53 7.00 5.82 -1.44
CA VAL A 53 8.16 5.29 -2.18
C VAL A 53 8.73 6.34 -3.12
N ALA A 54 7.88 7.04 -3.88
CA ALA A 54 8.27 8.10 -4.80
C ALA A 54 9.00 9.24 -4.10
N MET A 55 8.50 9.67 -2.94
CA MET A 55 9.16 10.68 -2.12
C MET A 55 10.55 10.21 -1.64
N LEU A 56 10.66 8.96 -1.16
CA LEU A 56 11.93 8.41 -0.67
C LEU A 56 12.96 8.24 -1.78
N CYS A 57 12.56 7.69 -2.93
CA CYS A 57 13.44 7.54 -4.10
C CYS A 57 13.88 8.90 -4.65
N GLY A 58 12.97 9.87 -4.72
CA GLY A 58 13.30 11.25 -5.12
C GLY A 58 14.34 11.88 -4.19
N ALA A 59 14.24 11.66 -2.88
CA ALA A 59 15.23 12.13 -1.90
C ALA A 59 16.60 11.40 -2.04
N ALA A 60 16.59 10.15 -2.50
CA ALA A 60 17.79 9.35 -2.73
C ALA A 60 18.42 9.54 -4.12
N GLY A 61 17.78 10.30 -5.02
CA GLY A 61 18.20 10.44 -6.42
C GLY A 61 18.07 9.13 -7.22
N VAL A 62 17.13 8.27 -6.82
CA VAL A 62 16.81 7.02 -7.51
C VAL A 62 15.64 7.26 -8.44
N ASP A 63 15.82 6.96 -9.73
CA ASP A 63 14.73 7.01 -10.70
C ASP A 63 13.76 5.85 -10.48
N LEU A 64 12.47 6.18 -10.43
CA LEU A 64 11.39 5.20 -10.39
C LEU A 64 10.76 5.04 -11.77
N PRO A 65 10.20 3.85 -12.06
CA PRO A 65 9.31 3.71 -13.20
C PRO A 65 8.03 4.54 -12.99
N THR A 66 7.24 4.68 -14.06
CA THR A 66 5.90 5.26 -13.99
C THR A 66 5.04 4.51 -12.96
N GLU A 67 4.19 5.24 -12.24
CA GLU A 67 3.22 4.64 -11.33
C GLU A 67 2.36 3.60 -12.08
N PRO A 68 2.23 2.38 -11.54
CA PRO A 68 1.35 1.37 -12.10
C PRO A 68 -0.12 1.79 -12.03
N ASP A 69 -0.94 1.28 -12.95
CA ASP A 69 -2.40 1.40 -12.84
C ASP A 69 -2.92 0.42 -11.77
N TRP A 70 -3.00 0.90 -10.54
CA TRP A 70 -3.43 0.08 -9.40
C TRP A 70 -4.88 -0.40 -9.53
N ASP A 71 -5.76 0.33 -10.21
CA ASP A 71 -7.14 -0.10 -10.39
C ASP A 71 -7.22 -1.30 -11.35
N ASP A 72 -6.48 -1.24 -12.46
CA ASP A 72 -6.41 -2.35 -13.42
C ASP A 72 -5.78 -3.60 -12.80
N ILE A 73 -4.69 -3.43 -12.05
CA ILE A 73 -4.01 -4.53 -11.34
C ILE A 73 -4.94 -5.19 -10.32
N LEU A 74 -5.63 -4.39 -9.49
CA LEU A 74 -6.54 -4.92 -8.48
C LEU A 74 -7.77 -5.57 -9.11
N ALA A 75 -8.29 -5.03 -10.21
CA ALA A 75 -9.40 -5.64 -10.94
C ALA A 75 -9.02 -7.01 -11.53
N ASP A 76 -7.82 -7.15 -12.10
CA ASP A 76 -7.34 -8.42 -12.67
C ASP A 76 -7.11 -9.49 -11.58
N ILE A 77 -6.52 -9.08 -10.44
CA ILE A 77 -6.37 -9.96 -9.26
C ILE A 77 -7.76 -10.42 -8.80
N ASN A 78 -8.70 -9.51 -8.61
CA ASN A 78 -10.04 -9.84 -8.13
C ASN A 78 -10.81 -10.75 -9.10
N ALA A 79 -10.69 -10.49 -10.40
CA ALA A 79 -11.27 -11.33 -11.45
C ALA A 79 -10.61 -12.71 -11.57
N THR A 80 -9.41 -12.88 -11.04
CA THR A 80 -8.72 -14.18 -10.96
C THR A 80 -9.19 -14.96 -9.74
N LEU A 81 -9.38 -14.28 -8.60
CA LEU A 81 -9.91 -14.88 -7.37
C LEU A 81 -11.36 -15.34 -7.54
N ASP A 82 -12.21 -14.56 -8.22
CA ASP A 82 -13.62 -14.92 -8.51
C ASP A 82 -13.78 -16.18 -9.39
N LYS A 83 -12.69 -16.64 -10.04
CA LYS A 83 -12.69 -17.81 -10.93
C LYS A 83 -12.11 -19.08 -10.28
N GLN A 84 -11.58 -19.00 -9.06
CA GLN A 84 -10.99 -20.13 -8.32
C GLN A 84 -12.07 -20.90 -7.55
#